data_AF-A0A359F5P1-F1
#
_entry.id   AF-A0A359F5P1-F1
#
_cell.length_a   1.000
_cell.length_b   1.000
_cell.length_c   1.000
_cell.angle_alpha   90.00
_cell.angle_beta   90.00
_cell.angle_gamma   90.00
#
_symmetry.space_group_name_H-M   'P 1'
#
loop_
_entity.id
_entity.type
_entity.pdbx_description
1 polymer ?
#
loop_
_entity_poly.entity_id
_entity_poly.type
_entity_poly.pdbx_seq_one_letter_code
_entity_poly.pdbx_strand_id
1 'polypeptide(L)'
;MSKAIGIDLGTTRSVAAVLEAGKPVLIPNPAGSCSTPSVVSFASDGQVVIGEAAERQAITNPDRTLRSTKRHLGTNWSTGIDGAVYVSQEVAARVLIELKHDAEAYLGEPVHQALIAVPASFNSAQRTAVEEAGMIAGLEVLRIISEPVLAALAVGVEFAEFHDPGQTVLVVDLGGGSLSVAVVEIGDGVFEVKAVDGDLELGGGEWDHCIMEWMIAMFKGTHGIDMSEDFTAIERLREAAEKAKINLSDAHQAQIRLASIAVSESGPLHLDEILTRAKFHELTFNLLERCKHPVEQVVKDSGLSMSNLDQVLMIGGSTRMPAVEELLRTTTGKVPHEASFLEGAVAKGAAIQAAVLKGSAKDILLLDVTGHSLGIETKGGVMTKLIERNATLPHRTTKSFLLSDFHGASEVVVLEGDRAFARYNQTLAAVPLARLPTNLDGETSVEVTFDLDANGILNVAVNVGAEGVSQSVNATSQVCLSGDELHRMRAKAIAQTGQQRRVEAHSIKGTPSLGEATSFGIILGLLPALDVCELAMARGEHDQESTFNDLLGVVERHGGSRINEAGVPFDPTIHEAVDYTPGQHGEQEIVAEILRPGYKCGDRLVRAALVRVSG
;
A
#
# COMPACT_ATOMS: atom_id res chain seq x y z
N MET A 1 -9.55 11.97 21.08
CA MET A 1 -8.85 11.95 19.77
C MET A 1 -8.82 10.51 19.34
N SER A 2 -9.23 10.20 18.11
CA SER A 2 -9.11 8.86 17.55
C SER A 2 -7.65 8.40 17.59
N LYS A 3 -7.44 7.11 17.90
CA LYS A 3 -6.10 6.51 17.82
C LYS A 3 -5.64 6.47 16.35
N ALA A 4 -4.36 6.76 16.14
CA ALA A 4 -3.70 6.52 14.86
C ALA A 4 -3.06 5.13 14.89
N ILE A 5 -3.09 4.44 13.75
CA ILE A 5 -2.49 3.10 13.60
C ILE A 5 -1.19 3.15 12.80
N GLY A 6 -0.29 2.22 13.06
CA GLY A 6 0.88 1.97 12.24
C GLY A 6 0.62 0.82 11.27
N ILE A 7 0.93 1.01 9.99
CA ILE A 7 0.70 0.02 8.94
C ILE A 7 2.02 -0.31 8.25
N ASP A 8 2.35 -1.60 8.24
CA ASP A 8 3.30 -2.19 7.28
C ASP A 8 2.50 -2.71 6.08
N LEU A 9 2.46 -1.92 5.00
CA LEU A 9 1.81 -2.31 3.75
C LEU A 9 2.79 -3.16 2.93
N GLY A 10 2.91 -4.46 3.20
CA GLY A 10 3.90 -5.31 2.52
C GLY A 10 3.46 -5.83 1.15
N THR A 11 4.42 -6.29 0.33
CA THR A 11 4.15 -6.84 -1.01
C THR A 11 3.32 -8.12 -0.97
N THR A 12 3.59 -9.00 0.01
CA THR A 12 2.95 -10.31 0.13
C THR A 12 1.97 -10.35 1.29
N ARG A 13 2.33 -9.76 2.42
CA ARG A 13 1.50 -9.68 3.63
C ARG A 13 1.65 -8.29 4.24
N SER A 14 0.58 -7.79 4.84
CA SER A 14 0.52 -6.52 5.54
C SER A 14 0.18 -6.73 7.02
N VAL A 15 0.63 -5.81 7.86
CA VAL A 15 0.50 -5.87 9.32
C VAL A 15 0.05 -4.50 9.84
N ALA A 16 -0.87 -4.48 10.80
CA ALA A 16 -1.27 -3.27 11.50
C ALA A 16 -0.91 -3.34 12.99
N ALA A 17 -0.60 -2.19 13.59
CA ALA A 17 -0.31 -2.07 15.00
C ALA A 17 -0.86 -0.76 15.57
N VAL A 18 -1.00 -0.71 16.90
CA VAL A 18 -1.46 0.46 17.63
C VAL A 18 -0.68 0.60 18.94
N LEU A 19 -0.54 1.82 19.46
CA LEU A 19 0.05 2.04 20.78
C LEU A 19 -1.01 1.91 21.89
N GLU A 20 -0.85 0.95 22.78
CA GLU A 20 -1.70 0.73 23.95
C GLU A 20 -0.90 0.80 25.24
N ALA A 21 -1.31 1.67 26.16
CA ALA A 21 -0.63 1.87 27.44
C ALA A 21 0.90 2.06 27.32
N GLY A 22 1.34 2.77 26.28
CA GLY A 22 2.75 3.05 26.02
C GLY A 22 3.52 1.90 25.35
N LYS A 23 2.86 0.81 24.95
CA LYS A 23 3.48 -0.32 24.24
C LYS A 23 2.85 -0.52 22.87
N PRO A 24 3.63 -0.78 21.81
CA PRO A 24 3.07 -1.12 20.52
C PRO A 24 2.50 -2.55 20.55
N VAL A 25 1.28 -2.71 20.04
CA VAL A 25 0.54 -3.98 20.00
C VAL A 25 0.11 -4.23 18.56
N LEU A 26 0.35 -5.45 18.06
CA LEU A 26 -0.12 -5.86 16.74
C LEU A 26 -1.63 -6.11 16.77
N ILE A 27 -2.31 -5.72 15.70
CA ILE A 27 -3.75 -5.87 15.55
C ILE A 27 -4.01 -7.20 14.83
N PRO A 28 -4.75 -8.16 15.43
CA PRO A 28 -5.14 -9.38 14.76
C PRO A 28 -6.30 -9.13 13.80
N ASN A 29 -6.28 -9.81 12.66
CA ASN A 29 -7.41 -9.92 11.74
C ASN A 29 -8.48 -10.89 12.27
N PRO A 30 -9.64 -11.04 11.60
CA PRO A 30 -10.72 -11.93 12.06
C PRO A 30 -10.35 -13.42 12.16
N ALA A 31 -9.28 -13.85 11.49
CA ALA A 31 -8.74 -15.20 11.60
C ALA A 31 -7.78 -15.39 12.80
N GLY A 32 -7.53 -14.33 13.58
CA GLY A 32 -6.61 -14.32 14.73
C GLY A 32 -5.13 -14.17 14.35
N SER A 33 -4.83 -13.94 13.07
CA SER A 33 -3.47 -13.68 12.58
C SER A 33 -3.17 -12.18 12.63
N CYS A 34 -1.98 -11.77 13.05
CA CYS A 34 -1.54 -10.38 12.94
C CYS A 34 -1.02 -10.03 11.53
N SER A 35 -1.04 -10.98 10.61
CA SER A 35 -0.55 -10.81 9.24
C SER A 35 -1.67 -11.14 8.25
N THR A 36 -1.98 -10.18 7.38
CA THR A 36 -3.05 -10.28 6.38
C THR A 36 -2.42 -10.32 4.99
N PRO A 37 -2.74 -11.32 4.13
CA PRO A 37 -2.25 -11.36 2.76
C PRO A 37 -2.58 -10.09 1.96
N SER A 38 -1.60 -9.55 1.24
CA SER A 38 -1.78 -8.41 0.34
C SER A 38 -2.35 -8.86 -1.00
N VAL A 39 -3.52 -9.51 -0.93
CA VAL A 39 -4.21 -10.14 -2.07
C VAL A 39 -5.63 -9.60 -2.15
N VAL A 40 -6.06 -9.21 -3.35
CA VAL A 40 -7.40 -8.69 -3.63
C VAL A 40 -7.99 -9.52 -4.77
N SER A 41 -9.16 -10.12 -4.56
CA SER A 41 -9.81 -10.94 -5.56
C SER A 41 -11.23 -10.49 -5.83
N PHE A 42 -11.60 -10.46 -7.11
CA PHE A 42 -12.91 -10.02 -7.58
C PHE A 42 -13.74 -11.25 -7.92
N ALA A 43 -14.72 -11.55 -7.07
CA ALA A 43 -15.64 -12.66 -7.27
C ALA A 43 -16.57 -12.38 -8.47
N SER A 44 -17.13 -13.44 -9.06
CA SER A 44 -17.99 -13.36 -10.24
C SER A 44 -19.32 -12.65 -10.00
N ASP A 45 -19.76 -12.55 -8.74
CA ASP A 45 -20.97 -11.86 -8.33
C ASP A 45 -20.74 -10.36 -8.05
N GLY A 46 -19.53 -9.86 -8.31
CA GLY A 46 -19.13 -8.48 -8.09
C GLY A 46 -18.60 -8.19 -6.68
N GLN A 47 -18.58 -9.18 -5.78
CA GLN A 47 -17.95 -9.02 -4.47
C GLN A 47 -16.42 -8.89 -4.60
N VAL A 48 -15.83 -8.05 -3.76
CA VAL A 48 -14.38 -7.94 -3.63
C VAL A 48 -14.02 -8.59 -2.30
N VAL A 49 -13.13 -9.58 -2.34
CA VAL A 49 -12.57 -10.19 -1.13
C VAL A 49 -11.09 -9.84 -1.02
N ILE A 50 -10.62 -9.68 0.20
CA ILE A 50 -9.26 -9.23 0.51
C ILE A 50 -8.64 -10.23 1.50
N GLY A 51 -7.31 -10.32 1.54
CA GLY A 51 -6.61 -11.12 2.55
C GLY A 51 -6.71 -12.63 2.32
N GLU A 52 -6.89 -13.36 3.43
CA GLU A 52 -6.93 -14.83 3.46
C GLU A 52 -8.02 -15.41 2.55
N ALA A 53 -9.19 -14.75 2.47
CA ALA A 53 -10.27 -15.20 1.59
C ALA A 53 -9.88 -15.07 0.11
N ALA A 54 -9.21 -13.96 -0.26
CA ALA A 54 -8.70 -13.74 -1.61
C ALA A 54 -7.59 -14.73 -1.98
N GLU A 55 -6.68 -14.99 -1.04
CA GLU A 55 -5.58 -15.95 -1.23
C GLU A 55 -6.11 -17.37 -1.49
N ARG A 56 -7.12 -17.83 -0.72
CA ARG A 56 -7.72 -19.17 -0.90
C ARG A 56 -8.37 -19.39 -2.26
N GLN A 57 -8.98 -18.35 -2.84
CA GLN A 57 -9.65 -18.48 -4.14
C GLN A 57 -8.73 -18.20 -5.33
N ALA A 58 -7.47 -17.82 -5.10
CA ALA A 58 -6.53 -17.47 -6.16
C ALA A 58 -6.33 -18.60 -7.18
N ILE A 59 -6.35 -19.87 -6.73
CA ILE A 59 -6.22 -21.04 -7.60
C ILE A 59 -7.44 -21.19 -8.54
N THR A 60 -8.64 -20.92 -8.03
CA THR A 60 -9.90 -21.09 -8.78
C THR A 60 -10.34 -19.83 -9.52
N ASN A 61 -9.71 -18.69 -9.23
CA ASN A 61 -10.04 -17.37 -9.76
C ASN A 61 -8.77 -16.57 -10.14
N PRO A 62 -7.80 -17.15 -10.87
CA PRO A 62 -6.46 -16.59 -11.01
C PRO A 62 -6.43 -15.26 -11.80
N ASP A 63 -7.24 -15.14 -12.84
CA ASP A 63 -7.35 -13.97 -13.72
C ASP A 63 -8.02 -12.76 -13.05
N ARG A 64 -8.71 -13.00 -11.93
CA ARG A 64 -9.43 -11.98 -11.15
C ARG A 64 -8.83 -11.79 -9.75
N THR A 65 -7.65 -12.33 -9.50
CA THR A 65 -6.95 -12.22 -8.22
C THR A 65 -5.64 -11.45 -8.38
N LEU A 66 -5.59 -10.28 -7.78
CA LEU A 66 -4.46 -9.36 -7.81
C LEU A 66 -3.59 -9.57 -6.57
N ARG A 67 -2.29 -9.65 -6.78
CA ARG A 67 -1.25 -9.86 -5.76
C ARG A 67 -0.02 -9.03 -6.10
N SER A 68 0.87 -8.82 -5.13
CA SER A 68 2.13 -8.09 -5.31
C SER A 68 1.96 -6.66 -5.84
N THR A 69 0.78 -6.05 -5.70
CA THR A 69 0.45 -4.75 -6.30
C THR A 69 1.32 -3.61 -5.79
N LYS A 70 1.95 -3.77 -4.62
CA LYS A 70 2.95 -2.83 -4.10
C LYS A 70 4.09 -2.57 -5.10
N ARG A 71 4.49 -3.57 -5.92
CA ARG A 71 5.53 -3.42 -6.95
C ARG A 71 5.12 -2.49 -8.10
N HIS A 72 3.83 -2.18 -8.21
CA HIS A 72 3.26 -1.36 -9.28
C HIS A 72 2.88 0.04 -8.80
N LEU A 73 3.02 0.36 -7.51
CA LEU A 73 2.78 1.71 -7.00
C LEU A 73 3.74 2.69 -7.67
N GLY A 74 3.26 3.90 -7.99
CA GLY A 74 4.04 4.91 -8.70
C GLY A 74 4.35 4.58 -10.18
N THR A 75 3.72 3.54 -10.76
CA THR A 75 3.85 3.18 -12.18
C THR A 75 2.51 3.31 -12.91
N ASN A 76 2.53 3.37 -14.25
CA ASN A 76 1.33 3.43 -15.09
C ASN A 76 0.56 2.08 -15.19
N TRP A 77 0.85 1.15 -14.28
CA TRP A 77 0.19 -0.15 -14.26
C TRP A 77 -1.32 -0.01 -14.06
N SER A 78 -2.06 -0.75 -14.87
CA SER A 78 -3.50 -0.90 -14.71
C SER A 78 -3.93 -2.28 -15.18
N THR A 79 -5.07 -2.74 -14.67
CA THR A 79 -5.68 -4.00 -15.06
C THR A 79 -7.19 -3.85 -15.26
N GLY A 80 -7.74 -4.59 -16.22
CA GLY A 80 -9.17 -4.58 -16.54
C GLY A 80 -9.87 -5.79 -15.93
N ILE A 81 -10.89 -5.57 -15.10
CA ILE A 81 -11.74 -6.63 -14.51
C ILE A 81 -13.19 -6.24 -14.74
N ASP A 82 -13.94 -7.11 -15.43
CA ASP A 82 -15.36 -6.91 -15.79
C ASP A 82 -15.66 -5.56 -16.48
N GLY A 83 -14.73 -5.10 -17.33
CA GLY A 83 -14.86 -3.82 -18.03
C GLY A 83 -14.54 -2.58 -17.19
N ALA A 84 -14.22 -2.74 -15.90
CA ALA A 84 -13.68 -1.68 -15.06
C ALA A 84 -12.14 -1.71 -15.07
N VAL A 85 -11.51 -0.54 -15.12
CA VAL A 85 -10.05 -0.40 -15.03
C VAL A 85 -9.68 -0.10 -13.58
N TYR A 86 -8.68 -0.82 -13.07
CA TYR A 86 -8.11 -0.66 -11.74
C TYR A 86 -6.64 -0.26 -11.84
N VAL A 87 -6.23 0.73 -11.07
CA VAL A 87 -4.83 1.18 -10.92
C VAL A 87 -4.23 0.63 -9.63
N SER A 88 -2.90 0.70 -9.50
CA SER A 88 -2.20 0.11 -8.35
C SER A 88 -2.60 0.75 -7.02
N GLN A 89 -2.85 2.07 -7.01
CA GLN A 89 -3.33 2.80 -5.82
C GLN A 89 -4.69 2.29 -5.36
N GLU A 90 -5.64 2.05 -6.27
CA GLU A 90 -6.98 1.56 -5.92
C GLU A 90 -6.93 0.15 -5.32
N VAL A 91 -6.05 -0.71 -5.83
CA VAL A 91 -5.88 -2.08 -5.31
C VAL A 91 -5.17 -2.06 -3.96
N ALA A 92 -4.12 -1.24 -3.79
CA ALA A 92 -3.45 -1.07 -2.50
C ALA A 92 -4.39 -0.49 -1.44
N ALA A 93 -5.25 0.46 -1.81
CA ALA A 93 -6.26 1.04 -0.92
C ALA A 93 -7.21 -0.01 -0.35
N ARG A 94 -7.52 -1.08 -1.10
CA ARG A 94 -8.38 -2.17 -0.61
C ARG A 94 -7.73 -2.96 0.52
N VAL A 95 -6.42 -3.21 0.43
CA VAL A 95 -5.66 -3.81 1.53
C VAL A 95 -5.67 -2.88 2.74
N LEU A 96 -5.48 -1.57 2.54
CA LEU A 96 -5.54 -0.58 3.63
C LEU A 96 -6.93 -0.49 4.27
N ILE A 97 -8.00 -0.61 3.48
CA ILE A 97 -9.39 -0.65 3.98
C ILE A 97 -9.60 -1.87 4.88
N GLU A 98 -9.11 -3.05 4.49
CA GLU A 98 -9.19 -4.27 5.32
C GLU A 98 -8.46 -4.07 6.65
N LEU A 99 -7.23 -3.56 6.63
CA LEU A 99 -6.46 -3.30 7.85
C LEU A 99 -7.10 -2.23 8.74
N LYS A 100 -7.70 -1.21 8.13
CA LYS A 100 -8.48 -0.19 8.84
C LYS A 100 -9.68 -0.84 9.53
N HIS A 101 -10.42 -1.72 8.85
CA HIS A 101 -11.55 -2.42 9.46
C HIS A 101 -11.12 -3.33 10.61
N ASP A 102 -10.03 -4.07 10.45
CA ASP A 102 -9.47 -4.90 11.51
C ASP A 102 -9.13 -4.04 12.74
N ALA A 103 -8.53 -2.87 12.52
CA ALA A 103 -8.24 -1.92 13.58
C ALA A 103 -9.51 -1.33 14.23
N GLU A 104 -10.51 -0.95 13.45
CA GLU A 104 -11.80 -0.45 13.97
C GLU A 104 -12.52 -1.51 14.81
N ALA A 105 -12.52 -2.77 14.35
CA ALA A 105 -13.10 -3.89 15.08
C ALA A 105 -12.34 -4.19 16.38
N TYR A 106 -11.01 -4.12 16.36
CA TYR A 106 -10.17 -4.34 17.53
C TYR A 106 -10.32 -3.20 18.56
N LEU A 107 -10.35 -1.95 18.12
CA LEU A 107 -10.42 -0.77 18.98
C LEU A 107 -11.83 -0.44 19.46
N GLY A 108 -12.86 -0.84 18.72
CA GLY A 108 -14.26 -0.48 18.98
C GLY A 108 -14.60 0.98 18.65
N GLU A 109 -13.75 1.67 17.89
CA GLU A 109 -13.95 3.07 17.46
C GLU A 109 -13.43 3.27 16.02
N PRO A 110 -13.94 4.29 15.29
CA PRO A 110 -13.46 4.62 13.93
C PRO A 110 -11.98 5.01 13.89
N VAL A 111 -11.29 4.59 12.82
CA VAL A 111 -9.88 4.91 12.58
C VAL A 111 -9.75 5.79 11.34
N HIS A 112 -9.19 6.98 11.52
CA HIS A 112 -9.07 7.99 10.45
C HIS A 112 -7.64 8.33 10.07
N GLN A 113 -6.65 7.92 10.87
CA GLN A 113 -5.27 8.36 10.72
C GLN A 113 -4.32 7.17 10.77
N ALA A 114 -3.34 7.15 9.89
CA ALA A 114 -2.33 6.10 9.84
C ALA A 114 -0.94 6.63 9.52
N LEU A 115 0.08 5.93 10.01
CA LEU A 115 1.44 6.02 9.50
C LEU A 115 1.70 4.77 8.67
N ILE A 116 2.17 4.95 7.43
CA ILE A 116 2.35 3.83 6.49
C ILE A 116 3.85 3.64 6.18
N ALA A 117 4.32 2.41 6.31
CA ALA A 117 5.69 2.01 5.98
C ALA A 117 5.87 1.76 4.48
N VAL A 118 7.04 2.11 3.95
CA VAL A 118 7.43 1.87 2.55
C VAL A 118 8.88 1.38 2.44
N PRO A 119 9.28 0.74 1.33
CA PRO A 119 10.68 0.40 1.10
C PRO A 119 11.59 1.63 1.13
N ALA A 120 12.84 1.47 1.56
CA ALA A 120 13.74 2.61 1.71
C ALA A 120 14.08 3.30 0.37
N SER A 121 14.13 2.51 -0.70
CA SER A 121 14.36 2.96 -2.07
C SER A 121 13.09 3.40 -2.81
N PHE A 122 11.93 3.53 -2.14
CA PHE A 122 10.76 4.14 -2.76
C PHE A 122 11.02 5.60 -3.13
N ASN A 123 10.79 5.89 -4.41
CA ASN A 123 10.97 7.21 -5.00
C ASN A 123 9.76 8.13 -4.69
N SER A 124 9.83 9.40 -5.10
CA SER A 124 8.76 10.36 -4.81
C SER A 124 7.40 9.92 -5.36
N ALA A 125 7.35 9.36 -6.58
CA ALA A 125 6.10 8.92 -7.22
C ALA A 125 5.45 7.74 -6.49
N GLN A 126 6.26 6.80 -6.02
CA GLN A 126 5.82 5.65 -5.25
C GLN A 126 5.30 6.05 -3.86
N ARG A 127 5.94 7.01 -3.21
CA ARG A 127 5.48 7.59 -1.93
C ARG A 127 4.16 8.31 -2.09
N THR A 128 4.00 9.13 -3.14
CA THR A 128 2.71 9.75 -3.47
C THR A 128 1.63 8.71 -3.75
N ALA A 129 1.93 7.64 -4.48
CA ALA A 129 0.96 6.57 -4.74
C ALA A 129 0.48 5.84 -3.46
N VAL A 130 1.34 5.74 -2.43
CA VAL A 130 0.97 5.21 -1.11
C VAL A 130 0.08 6.20 -0.35
N GLU A 131 0.40 7.49 -0.39
CA GLU A 131 -0.43 8.56 0.18
C GLU A 131 -1.83 8.55 -0.44
N GLU A 132 -1.91 8.51 -1.78
CA GLU A 132 -3.15 8.40 -2.55
C GLU A 132 -3.95 7.14 -2.18
N ALA A 133 -3.29 5.98 -2.03
CA ALA A 133 -3.95 4.76 -1.58
C ALA A 133 -4.54 4.91 -0.17
N GLY A 134 -3.84 5.58 0.74
CA GLY A 134 -4.36 5.95 2.06
C GLY A 134 -5.60 6.84 1.98
N MET A 135 -5.57 7.87 1.12
CA MET A 135 -6.71 8.75 0.90
C MET A 135 -7.94 8.00 0.35
N ILE A 136 -7.74 7.09 -0.61
CA ILE A 136 -8.81 6.23 -1.16
C ILE A 136 -9.39 5.32 -0.06
N ALA A 137 -8.54 4.85 0.87
CA ALA A 137 -8.96 4.04 2.01
C ALA A 137 -9.67 4.85 3.14
N GLY A 138 -9.76 6.18 2.99
CA GLY A 138 -10.30 7.06 4.02
C GLY A 138 -9.40 7.12 5.26
N LEU A 139 -8.08 7.10 5.04
CA LEU A 139 -7.05 7.34 6.04
C LEU A 139 -6.29 8.63 5.69
N GLU A 140 -6.16 9.53 6.66
CA GLU A 140 -5.17 10.59 6.65
C GLU A 140 -3.79 9.98 6.95
N VAL A 141 -2.89 10.05 5.98
CA VAL A 141 -1.53 9.53 6.12
C VAL A 141 -0.68 10.56 6.85
N LEU A 142 -0.47 10.35 8.15
CA LEU A 142 0.27 11.26 9.02
C LEU A 142 1.74 11.37 8.62
N ARG A 143 2.33 10.24 8.24
CA ARG A 143 3.71 10.16 7.75
C ARG A 143 3.95 8.91 6.92
N ILE A 144 4.91 8.98 6.02
CA ILE A 144 5.46 7.85 5.28
C ILE A 144 6.92 7.70 5.66
N ILE A 145 7.30 6.54 6.21
CA ILE A 145 8.66 6.27 6.69
C ILE A 145 9.13 4.93 6.16
N SER A 146 10.44 4.82 5.95
CA SER A 146 11.04 3.60 5.45
C SER A 146 10.96 2.43 6.44
N GLU A 147 10.64 1.24 5.93
CA GLU A 147 10.53 -0.02 6.67
C GLU A 147 11.71 -0.30 7.62
N PRO A 148 12.98 -0.29 7.16
CA PRO A 148 14.10 -0.61 8.05
C PRO A 148 14.30 0.45 9.15
N VAL A 149 13.91 1.69 8.91
CA VAL A 149 13.97 2.78 9.89
C VAL A 149 12.92 2.58 10.99
N LEU A 150 11.69 2.21 10.61
CA LEU A 150 10.64 1.88 11.57
C LEU A 150 10.97 0.63 12.39
N ALA A 151 11.59 -0.37 11.78
CA ALA A 151 12.08 -1.53 12.50
C ALA A 151 13.17 -1.17 13.53
N ALA A 152 14.13 -0.31 13.15
CA ALA A 152 15.13 0.21 14.10
C ALA A 152 14.47 0.96 15.26
N LEU A 153 13.46 1.79 14.97
CA LEU A 153 12.71 2.53 15.98
C LEU A 153 11.99 1.59 16.96
N ALA A 154 11.29 0.57 16.46
CA ALA A 154 10.60 -0.39 17.31
C ALA A 154 11.58 -1.09 18.26
N VAL A 155 12.70 -1.57 17.71
CA VAL A 155 13.70 -2.32 18.47
C VAL A 155 14.40 -1.44 19.50
N GLY A 156 14.78 -0.21 19.13
CA GLY A 156 15.41 0.74 20.03
C GLY A 156 14.49 1.27 21.14
N VAL A 157 13.18 1.07 21.04
CA VAL A 157 12.21 1.41 22.10
C VAL A 157 11.82 0.19 22.94
N GLU A 158 11.67 -1.00 22.32
CA GLU A 158 11.21 -2.20 23.02
C GLU A 158 12.32 -2.90 23.83
N PHE A 159 13.58 -2.81 23.38
CA PHE A 159 14.65 -3.67 23.87
C PHE A 159 15.80 -2.88 24.51
N ALA A 160 16.01 -3.12 25.80
CA ALA A 160 17.00 -2.41 26.60
C ALA A 160 18.45 -2.55 26.09
N GLU A 161 18.75 -3.62 25.33
CA GLU A 161 20.08 -3.82 24.75
C GLU A 161 20.43 -2.80 23.65
N PHE A 162 19.46 -2.02 23.15
CA PHE A 162 19.67 -0.94 22.18
C PHE A 162 19.65 0.45 22.82
N HIS A 163 19.59 0.53 24.15
CA HIS A 163 19.56 1.81 24.88
C HIS A 163 20.96 2.34 25.23
N ASP A 164 22.03 1.59 24.93
CA ASP A 164 23.37 2.13 25.14
C ASP A 164 23.58 3.34 24.20
N PRO A 165 24.18 4.44 24.69
CA PRO A 165 24.34 5.63 23.88
C PRO A 165 25.25 5.40 22.66
N GLY A 166 24.75 5.76 21.47
CA GLY A 166 25.54 5.80 20.23
C GLY A 166 25.71 4.44 19.55
N GLN A 167 24.78 3.51 19.74
CA GLN A 167 24.80 2.24 19.02
C GLN A 167 24.53 2.45 17.53
N THR A 168 25.39 1.87 16.69
CA THR A 168 25.19 1.83 15.25
C THR A 168 24.58 0.50 14.84
N VAL A 169 23.37 0.55 14.29
CA VAL A 169 22.59 -0.62 13.91
C VAL A 169 22.45 -0.68 12.39
N LEU A 170 22.80 -1.82 11.80
CA LEU A 170 22.46 -2.15 10.41
C LEU A 170 21.14 -2.93 10.41
N VAL A 171 20.15 -2.43 9.67
CA VAL A 171 18.87 -3.13 9.48
C VAL A 171 18.77 -3.61 8.05
N VAL A 172 18.52 -4.91 7.87
CA VAL A 172 18.34 -5.56 6.56
C VAL A 172 16.92 -6.13 6.51
N ASP A 173 16.06 -5.52 5.71
CA ASP A 173 14.70 -5.99 5.46
C ASP A 173 14.62 -6.69 4.10
N LEU A 174 14.52 -8.02 4.10
CA LEU A 174 14.26 -8.81 2.89
C LEU A 174 12.84 -9.38 2.94
N GLY A 175 11.92 -8.65 2.31
CA GLY A 175 10.51 -9.01 2.22
C GLY A 175 10.21 -10.01 1.10
N GLY A 176 8.93 -10.07 0.70
CA GLY A 176 8.50 -10.83 -0.49
C GLY A 176 8.71 -10.09 -1.81
N GLY A 177 8.88 -8.77 -1.74
CA GLY A 177 8.93 -7.88 -2.89
C GLY A 177 10.25 -7.16 -3.14
N SER A 178 10.92 -6.78 -2.06
CA SER A 178 12.03 -5.83 -2.07
C SER A 178 13.00 -6.13 -0.94
N LEU A 179 14.22 -5.63 -1.13
CA LEU A 179 15.27 -5.53 -0.14
C LEU A 179 15.41 -4.06 0.24
N SER A 180 15.29 -3.74 1.52
CA SER A 180 15.59 -2.41 2.07
C SER A 180 16.68 -2.54 3.11
N VAL A 181 17.64 -1.61 3.13
CA VAL A 181 18.72 -1.60 4.11
C VAL A 181 18.88 -0.20 4.68
N ALA A 182 19.11 -0.09 5.98
CA ALA A 182 19.42 1.18 6.65
C ALA A 182 20.54 1.03 7.67
N VAL A 183 21.34 2.08 7.83
CA VAL A 183 22.24 2.26 8.98
C VAL A 183 21.65 3.35 9.86
N VAL A 184 21.37 3.01 11.11
CA VAL A 184 20.74 3.92 12.09
C VAL A 184 21.61 3.99 13.33
N GLU A 185 21.92 5.21 13.75
CA GLU A 185 22.55 5.49 15.04
C GLU A 185 21.47 5.74 16.09
N ILE A 186 21.52 5.00 17.20
CA ILE A 186 20.52 5.03 18.27
C ILE A 186 21.21 5.48 19.57
N GLY A 187 20.68 6.51 20.22
CA GLY A 187 21.18 6.97 21.51
C GLY A 187 20.33 8.06 22.14
N ASP A 188 20.11 7.97 23.47
CA ASP A 188 19.39 8.98 24.26
C ASP A 188 18.02 9.38 23.67
N GLY A 189 17.29 8.43 23.09
CA GLY A 189 15.98 8.66 22.46
C GLY A 189 16.07 9.29 21.06
N VAL A 190 17.27 9.50 20.52
CA VAL A 190 17.52 9.98 19.16
C VAL A 190 17.83 8.80 18.25
N PHE A 191 17.16 8.78 17.10
CA PHE A 191 17.33 7.83 16.02
C PHE A 191 17.78 8.60 14.78
N GLU A 192 19.07 8.55 14.47
CA GLU A 192 19.64 9.24 13.31
C GLU A 192 19.90 8.23 12.19
N VAL A 193 19.13 8.34 11.11
CA VAL A 193 19.35 7.53 9.91
C VAL A 193 20.57 8.08 9.18
N LYS A 194 21.65 7.29 9.13
CA LYS A 194 22.91 7.70 8.49
C LYS A 194 22.86 7.51 6.98
N ALA A 195 22.26 6.41 6.54
CA ALA A 195 22.05 6.10 5.14
C ALA A 195 20.99 5.03 4.95
N VAL A 196 20.38 5.02 3.77
CA VAL A 196 19.50 3.95 3.30
C VAL A 196 19.87 3.51 1.88
N ASP A 197 19.58 2.26 1.55
CA ASP A 197 19.70 1.68 0.20
C ASP A 197 18.67 0.55 0.04
N GLY A 198 18.56 -0.05 -1.15
CA GLY A 198 17.69 -1.19 -1.40
C GLY A 198 17.58 -1.59 -2.87
N ASP A 199 16.84 -2.68 -3.11
CA ASP A 199 16.49 -3.20 -4.43
C ASP A 199 14.99 -3.52 -4.44
N LEU A 200 14.21 -2.78 -5.22
CA LEU A 200 12.75 -2.93 -5.31
C LEU A 200 12.31 -4.17 -6.09
N GLU A 201 13.24 -4.85 -6.77
CA GLU A 201 13.01 -6.05 -7.58
C GLU A 201 13.77 -7.27 -7.01
N LEU A 202 13.97 -7.29 -5.69
CA LEU A 202 14.66 -8.36 -5.00
C LEU A 202 13.94 -8.72 -3.70
N GLY A 203 13.09 -9.73 -3.74
CA GLY A 203 12.45 -10.31 -2.56
C GLY A 203 12.14 -11.79 -2.74
N GLY A 204 11.44 -12.36 -1.76
CA GLY A 204 11.12 -13.79 -1.73
C GLY A 204 10.40 -14.32 -2.98
N GLY A 205 9.69 -13.46 -3.72
CA GLY A 205 9.03 -13.81 -4.97
C GLY A 205 10.00 -14.18 -6.12
N GLU A 206 11.18 -13.57 -6.18
CA GLU A 206 12.21 -13.95 -7.16
C GLU A 206 12.75 -15.36 -6.89
N TRP A 207 12.91 -15.73 -5.61
CA TRP A 207 13.29 -17.11 -5.23
C TRP A 207 12.20 -18.12 -5.61
N ASP A 208 10.93 -17.76 -5.37
CA ASP A 208 9.79 -18.60 -5.77
C ASP A 208 9.77 -18.80 -7.29
N HIS A 209 10.03 -17.73 -8.04
CA HIS A 209 10.09 -17.77 -9.49
C HIS A 209 11.19 -18.72 -10.00
N CYS A 210 12.40 -18.69 -9.44
CA CYS A 210 13.46 -19.64 -9.82
C CYS A 210 13.06 -21.11 -9.59
N ILE A 211 12.32 -21.40 -8.51
CA ILE A 211 11.80 -22.75 -8.27
C ILE A 211 10.71 -23.10 -9.29
N MET A 212 9.83 -22.14 -9.63
CA MET A 212 8.81 -22.33 -10.67
C MET A 212 9.42 -22.63 -12.04
N GLU A 213 10.41 -21.85 -12.48
CA GLU A 213 11.11 -22.08 -13.75
C GLU A 213 11.77 -23.47 -13.78
N TRP A 214 12.39 -23.88 -12.68
CA TRP A 214 12.95 -25.22 -12.55
C TRP A 214 11.87 -26.31 -12.67
N MET A 215 10.73 -26.17 -11.99
CA MET A 215 9.61 -27.11 -12.09
C MET A 215 9.05 -27.20 -13.51
N ILE A 216 8.85 -26.06 -14.18
CA ILE A 216 8.35 -26.00 -15.55
C ILE A 216 9.33 -26.68 -16.51
N ALA A 217 10.64 -26.39 -16.39
CA ALA A 217 11.67 -27.00 -17.22
C ALA A 217 11.74 -28.52 -17.04
N MET A 218 11.68 -29.01 -15.80
CA MET A 218 11.66 -30.45 -15.48
C MET A 218 10.43 -31.14 -16.07
N PHE A 219 9.26 -30.54 -15.88
CA PHE A 219 8.00 -31.08 -16.37
C PHE A 219 7.95 -31.12 -17.91
N LYS A 220 8.40 -30.04 -18.56
CA LYS A 220 8.52 -29.94 -20.01
C LYS A 220 9.52 -30.95 -20.57
N GLY A 221 10.66 -31.14 -19.91
CA GLY A 221 11.65 -32.15 -20.31
C GLY A 221 11.12 -33.58 -20.22
N THR A 222 10.28 -33.87 -19.22
CA THR A 222 9.74 -35.22 -18.96
C THR A 222 8.52 -35.54 -19.82
N HIS A 223 7.61 -34.58 -19.97
CA HIS A 223 6.29 -34.80 -20.60
C HIS A 223 6.10 -34.09 -21.93
N GLY A 224 7.03 -33.20 -22.33
CA GLY A 224 6.91 -32.41 -23.56
C GLY A 224 5.86 -31.30 -23.51
N ILE A 225 5.25 -31.04 -22.35
CA ILE A 225 4.19 -30.05 -22.14
C ILE A 225 4.74 -28.84 -21.41
N ASP A 226 4.49 -27.64 -21.94
CA ASP A 226 4.80 -26.39 -21.28
C ASP A 226 3.58 -25.88 -20.50
N MET A 227 3.78 -25.57 -19.22
CA MET A 227 2.73 -25.08 -18.32
C MET A 227 2.76 -23.56 -18.16
N SER A 228 3.68 -22.86 -18.84
CA SER A 228 3.90 -21.42 -18.65
C SER A 228 2.69 -20.55 -18.98
N GLU A 229 1.77 -21.03 -19.82
CA GLU A 229 0.59 -20.28 -20.27
C GLU A 229 -0.72 -20.73 -19.58
N ASP A 230 -0.66 -21.75 -18.72
CA ASP A 230 -1.83 -22.16 -17.93
C ASP A 230 -1.84 -21.41 -16.59
N PHE A 231 -2.71 -20.40 -16.48
CA PHE A 231 -2.85 -19.58 -15.27
C PHE A 231 -3.14 -20.41 -14.02
N THR A 232 -3.93 -21.48 -14.13
CA THR A 232 -4.24 -22.34 -12.97
C THR A 232 -3.02 -23.14 -12.57
N ALA A 233 -2.27 -23.68 -13.53
CA ALA A 233 -1.01 -24.37 -13.25
C ALA A 233 0.02 -23.42 -12.62
N ILE A 234 0.14 -22.19 -13.13
CA ILE A 234 1.06 -21.17 -12.62
C ILE A 234 0.76 -20.81 -11.16
N GLU A 235 -0.51 -20.61 -10.77
CA GLU A 235 -0.84 -20.34 -9.37
C GLU A 235 -0.49 -21.52 -8.45
N ARG A 236 -0.79 -22.75 -8.89
CA ARG A 236 -0.46 -23.96 -8.12
C ARG A 236 1.05 -24.17 -7.99
N LEU A 237 1.81 -23.88 -9.04
CA LEU A 237 3.27 -23.92 -9.03
C LEU A 237 3.84 -22.86 -8.09
N ARG A 238 3.28 -21.65 -8.09
CA ARG A 238 3.73 -20.58 -7.20
C ARG A 238 3.54 -20.94 -5.73
N GLU A 239 2.35 -21.40 -5.34
CA GLU A 239 2.08 -21.82 -3.96
C GLU A 239 3.01 -22.98 -3.54
N ALA A 240 3.23 -23.94 -4.44
CA ALA A 240 4.14 -25.05 -4.20
C ALA A 240 5.60 -24.61 -4.06
N ALA A 241 6.04 -23.65 -4.87
CA ALA A 241 7.37 -23.07 -4.84
C ALA A 241 7.62 -22.33 -3.52
N GLU A 242 6.70 -21.44 -3.12
CA GLU A 242 6.80 -20.71 -1.85
C GLU A 242 6.85 -21.65 -0.65
N LYS A 243 5.98 -22.67 -0.64
CA LYS A 243 5.98 -23.69 0.40
C LYS A 243 7.28 -24.50 0.43
N ALA A 244 7.82 -24.86 -0.73
CA ALA A 244 9.10 -25.57 -0.80
C ALA A 244 10.26 -24.70 -0.29
N LYS A 245 10.31 -23.43 -0.69
CA LYS A 245 11.27 -22.43 -0.21
C LYS A 245 11.23 -22.31 1.31
N ILE A 246 10.04 -22.11 1.89
CA ILE A 246 9.86 -22.00 3.36
C ILE A 246 10.32 -23.28 4.06
N ASN A 247 9.92 -24.46 3.57
CA ASN A 247 10.34 -25.73 4.16
C ASN A 247 11.86 -25.93 4.12
N LEU A 248 12.53 -25.44 3.07
CA LEU A 248 13.98 -25.55 2.91
C LEU A 248 14.78 -24.66 3.86
N SER A 249 14.15 -23.67 4.50
CA SER A 249 14.79 -22.89 5.58
C SER A 249 15.13 -23.79 6.78
N ASP A 250 14.27 -24.75 7.10
CA ASP A 250 14.48 -25.67 8.23
C ASP A 250 15.02 -27.03 7.78
N ALA A 251 14.50 -27.58 6.67
CA ALA A 251 14.84 -28.91 6.18
C ALA A 251 15.88 -28.92 5.05
N HIS A 252 16.61 -30.02 4.90
CA HIS A 252 17.59 -30.18 3.81
C HIS A 252 16.95 -30.47 2.44
N GLN A 253 15.68 -30.89 2.41
CA GLN A 253 14.93 -31.16 1.19
C GLN A 253 13.44 -30.91 1.40
N ALA A 254 12.73 -30.58 0.31
CA ALA A 254 11.29 -30.42 0.27
C ALA A 254 10.69 -31.27 -0.85
N GLN A 255 9.61 -32.00 -0.55
CA GLN A 255 8.83 -32.72 -1.55
C GLN A 255 7.80 -31.79 -2.18
N ILE A 256 7.77 -31.74 -3.50
CA ILE A 256 6.77 -31.00 -4.27
C ILE A 256 5.86 -31.98 -5.01
N ARG A 257 4.57 -31.97 -4.67
CA ARG A 257 3.56 -32.86 -5.26
C ARG A 257 2.35 -32.09 -5.75
N LEU A 258 2.16 -32.06 -7.06
CA LEU A 258 1.00 -31.44 -7.71
C LEU A 258 0.31 -32.47 -8.59
N ALA A 259 -0.84 -32.96 -8.12
CA ALA A 259 -1.62 -33.94 -8.87
C ALA A 259 -2.40 -33.27 -10.00
N SER A 260 -2.48 -33.91 -11.17
CA SER A 260 -3.27 -33.42 -12.31
C SER A 260 -2.93 -31.97 -12.63
N ILE A 261 -1.64 -31.66 -12.74
CA ILE A 261 -1.16 -30.31 -13.04
C ILE A 261 -1.31 -29.98 -14.53
N ALA A 262 -1.30 -31.01 -15.39
CA ALA A 262 -1.60 -30.91 -16.81
C ALA A 262 -2.36 -32.15 -17.28
N VAL A 263 -2.87 -32.11 -18.52
CA VAL A 263 -3.54 -33.24 -19.18
C VAL A 263 -2.84 -33.53 -20.50
N SER A 264 -2.57 -34.81 -20.76
CA SER A 264 -2.02 -35.32 -22.02
C SER A 264 -3.02 -36.23 -22.73
N GLU A 265 -2.69 -36.68 -23.94
CA GLU A 265 -3.51 -37.67 -24.68
C GLU A 265 -3.72 -38.98 -23.90
N SER A 266 -2.78 -39.35 -23.03
CA SER A 266 -2.84 -40.57 -22.22
C SER A 266 -3.49 -40.37 -20.84
N GLY A 267 -3.92 -39.14 -20.50
CA GLY A 267 -4.59 -38.81 -19.26
C GLY A 267 -3.92 -37.71 -18.44
N PRO A 268 -4.36 -37.50 -17.17
CA PRO A 268 -3.81 -36.48 -16.29
C PRO A 268 -2.36 -36.78 -15.92
N LEU A 269 -1.56 -35.72 -15.82
CA LEU A 269 -0.14 -35.76 -15.46
C LEU A 269 0.08 -35.13 -14.09
N HIS A 270 1.06 -35.63 -13.36
CA HIS A 270 1.40 -35.20 -12.01
C HIS A 270 2.85 -34.69 -11.98
N LEU A 271 3.12 -33.67 -11.16
CA LEU A 271 4.48 -33.27 -10.81
C LEU A 271 4.82 -33.83 -9.43
N ASP A 272 5.88 -34.64 -9.34
CA ASP A 272 6.36 -35.22 -8.08
C ASP A 272 7.89 -35.14 -8.05
N GLU A 273 8.40 -34.07 -7.45
CA GLU A 273 9.81 -33.71 -7.48
C GLU A 273 10.35 -33.50 -6.05
N ILE A 274 11.65 -33.75 -5.87
CA ILE A 274 12.36 -33.45 -4.62
C ILE A 274 13.33 -32.30 -4.87
N LEU A 275 13.10 -31.16 -4.21
CA LEU A 275 14.02 -30.04 -4.22
C LEU A 275 14.93 -30.13 -3.00
N THR A 276 16.24 -30.20 -3.20
CA THR A 276 17.23 -30.16 -2.11
C THR A 276 17.69 -28.73 -1.85
N ARG A 277 18.13 -28.43 -0.62
CA ARG A 277 18.69 -27.10 -0.27
C ARG A 277 19.89 -26.74 -1.14
N ALA A 278 20.73 -27.73 -1.48
CA ALA A 278 21.86 -27.53 -2.38
C ALA A 278 21.43 -27.09 -3.78
N LYS A 279 20.41 -27.75 -4.35
CA LYS A 279 19.87 -27.35 -5.66
C LYS A 279 19.18 -25.99 -5.59
N PHE A 280 18.43 -25.72 -4.53
CA PHE A 280 17.81 -24.43 -4.31
C PHE A 280 18.84 -23.29 -4.25
N HIS A 281 19.96 -23.48 -3.55
CA HIS A 281 21.06 -22.51 -3.54
C HIS A 281 21.69 -22.33 -4.92
N GLU A 282 21.88 -23.42 -5.69
CA GLU A 282 22.38 -23.34 -7.07
C GLU A 282 21.46 -22.49 -7.96
N LEU A 283 20.14 -22.70 -7.85
CA LEU A 283 19.13 -21.98 -8.65
C LEU A 283 19.04 -20.48 -8.31
N THR A 284 19.40 -20.10 -7.08
CA THR A 284 19.14 -18.76 -6.54
C THR A 284 20.40 -17.99 -6.14
N PHE A 285 21.58 -18.52 -6.47
CA PHE A 285 22.88 -17.95 -6.10
C PHE A 285 23.03 -16.49 -6.53
N ASN A 286 22.59 -16.15 -7.74
CA ASN A 286 22.65 -14.79 -8.27
C ASN A 286 21.80 -13.81 -7.44
N LEU A 287 20.64 -14.24 -6.94
CA LEU A 287 19.78 -13.41 -6.10
C LEU A 287 20.42 -13.15 -4.73
N LEU A 288 21.06 -14.17 -4.15
CA LEU A 288 21.81 -14.02 -2.90
C LEU A 288 23.00 -13.06 -3.05
N GLU A 289 23.75 -13.16 -4.14
CA GLU A 289 24.86 -12.23 -4.42
C GLU A 289 24.37 -10.79 -4.62
N ARG A 290 23.20 -10.59 -5.23
CA ARG A 290 22.58 -9.26 -5.37
C ARG A 290 22.32 -8.59 -4.01
N CYS A 291 22.02 -9.36 -2.95
CA CYS A 291 21.80 -8.81 -1.61
C CYS A 291 23.04 -8.11 -1.00
N LYS A 292 24.26 -8.46 -1.44
CA LYS A 292 25.49 -7.86 -0.89
C LYS A 292 25.61 -6.38 -1.19
N HIS A 293 25.25 -5.99 -2.42
CA HIS A 293 25.51 -4.64 -2.90
C HIS A 293 24.82 -3.56 -2.06
N PRO A 294 23.50 -3.63 -1.76
CA PRO A 294 22.85 -2.64 -0.89
C PRO A 294 23.45 -2.58 0.53
N VAL A 295 23.88 -3.72 1.08
CA VAL A 295 24.49 -3.79 2.42
C VAL A 295 25.86 -3.09 2.45
N GLU A 296 26.71 -3.34 1.45
CA GLU A 296 28.01 -2.67 1.35
C GLU A 296 27.85 -1.18 1.03
N GLN A 297 26.91 -0.84 0.16
CA GLN A 297 26.67 0.52 -0.29
C GLN A 297 26.13 1.40 0.84
N VAL A 298 25.16 0.92 1.63
CA VAL A 298 24.59 1.71 2.74
C VAL A 298 25.63 2.00 3.83
N VAL A 299 26.50 1.04 4.15
CA VAL A 299 27.56 1.24 5.15
C VAL A 299 28.58 2.25 4.63
N LYS A 300 28.95 2.17 3.35
CA LYS A 300 29.82 3.16 2.73
C LYS A 300 29.20 4.56 2.75
N ASP A 301 27.91 4.68 2.41
CA ASP A 301 27.21 5.96 2.36
C ASP A 301 26.99 6.57 3.74
N SER A 302 26.92 5.74 4.79
CA SER A 302 26.91 6.22 6.19
C SER A 302 28.25 6.83 6.65
N GLY A 303 29.32 6.68 5.87
CA GLY A 303 30.68 7.10 6.23
C GLY A 303 31.36 6.19 7.26
N LEU A 304 30.79 5.01 7.52
CA LEU A 304 31.29 4.04 8.49
C LEU A 304 31.98 2.85 7.80
N SER A 305 32.61 2.00 8.61
CA SER A 305 33.09 0.68 8.18
C SER A 305 32.23 -0.42 8.81
N MET A 306 32.26 -1.63 8.27
CA MET A 306 31.59 -2.80 8.86
C MET A 306 31.96 -3.03 10.33
N SER A 307 33.19 -2.67 10.71
CA SER A 307 33.68 -2.81 12.10
C SER A 307 33.06 -1.81 13.08
N ASN A 308 32.49 -0.71 12.58
CA ASN A 308 31.77 0.29 13.39
C ASN A 308 30.33 -0.11 13.69
N LEU A 309 29.79 -1.12 13.01
CA LEU A 309 28.45 -1.63 13.31
C LEU A 309 28.48 -2.34 14.65
N ASP A 310 27.52 -2.06 15.53
CA ASP A 310 27.35 -2.75 16.80
C ASP A 310 26.46 -3.97 16.61
N GLN A 311 25.33 -3.77 15.93
CA GLN A 311 24.25 -4.76 15.79
C GLN A 311 23.80 -4.90 14.32
N VAL A 312 23.31 -6.08 13.96
CA VAL A 312 22.70 -6.37 12.65
C VAL A 312 21.31 -6.97 12.86
N LEU A 313 20.27 -6.32 12.35
CA LEU A 313 18.88 -6.75 12.45
C LEU A 313 18.39 -7.35 11.12
N MET A 314 17.76 -8.53 11.19
CA MET A 314 17.13 -9.17 10.05
C MET A 314 15.60 -9.00 10.12
N ILE A 315 15.03 -8.29 9.16
CA ILE A 315 13.59 -8.01 9.03
C ILE A 315 13.07 -8.68 7.75
N GLY A 316 11.79 -9.02 7.72
CA GLY A 316 11.15 -9.60 6.54
C GLY A 316 11.31 -11.12 6.45
N GLY A 317 10.26 -11.80 5.98
CA GLY A 317 10.16 -13.26 6.03
C GLY A 317 11.26 -14.00 5.26
N SER A 318 11.83 -13.40 4.22
CA SER A 318 12.86 -14.03 3.38
C SER A 318 14.23 -14.05 4.06
N THR A 319 14.48 -13.25 5.10
CA THR A 319 15.73 -13.33 5.89
C THR A 319 15.84 -14.61 6.71
N ARG A 320 14.74 -15.35 6.90
CA ARG A 320 14.74 -16.66 7.58
C ARG A 320 15.49 -17.75 6.81
N MET A 321 15.88 -17.49 5.56
CA MET A 321 16.71 -18.42 4.80
C MET A 321 18.14 -18.45 5.39
N PRO A 322 18.69 -19.63 5.75
CA PRO A 322 20.03 -19.72 6.34
C PRO A 322 21.15 -19.12 5.48
N ALA A 323 20.98 -19.13 4.16
CA ALA A 323 21.94 -18.54 3.24
C ALA A 323 22.04 -17.00 3.37
N VAL A 324 20.93 -16.33 3.72
CA VAL A 324 20.89 -14.87 3.95
C VAL A 324 21.57 -14.52 5.27
N GLU A 325 21.32 -15.29 6.32
CA GLU A 325 22.00 -15.10 7.60
C GLU A 325 23.52 -15.28 7.47
N GLU A 326 23.96 -16.33 6.78
CA GLU A 326 25.38 -16.59 6.55
C GLU A 326 26.04 -15.51 5.68
N LEU A 327 25.30 -15.00 4.68
CA LEU A 327 25.73 -13.86 3.86
C LEU A 327 25.99 -12.63 4.72
N LEU A 328 25.04 -12.27 5.60
CA LEU A 328 25.17 -11.10 6.47
C LEU A 328 26.29 -11.30 7.49
N ARG A 329 26.39 -12.49 8.07
CA ARG A 329 27.47 -12.86 9.00
C ARG A 329 28.85 -12.72 8.37
N THR A 330 29.01 -13.22 7.16
CA THR A 330 30.28 -13.15 6.42
C THR A 330 30.61 -11.72 5.97
N THR A 331 29.61 -10.98 5.49
CA THR A 331 29.79 -9.61 4.99
C THR A 331 30.10 -8.62 6.11
N THR A 332 29.39 -8.72 7.24
CA THR A 332 29.49 -7.76 8.35
C THR A 332 30.49 -8.18 9.43
N GLY A 333 30.80 -9.48 9.53
CA GLY A 333 31.57 -10.04 10.64
C GLY A 333 30.80 -10.09 11.97
N LYS A 334 29.48 -9.82 11.95
CA LYS A 334 28.61 -9.78 13.13
C LYS A 334 27.60 -10.91 13.09
N VAL A 335 27.10 -11.33 14.25
CA VAL A 335 26.00 -12.29 14.34
C VAL A 335 24.68 -11.51 14.20
N PRO A 336 23.86 -11.74 13.16
CA PRO A 336 22.58 -11.05 13.04
C PRO A 336 21.59 -11.52 14.11
N HIS A 337 20.72 -10.60 14.55
CA HIS A 337 19.57 -10.92 15.40
C HIS A 337 18.52 -11.70 14.61
N GLU A 338 17.93 -12.72 15.24
CA GLU A 338 16.97 -13.61 14.59
C GLU A 338 15.66 -12.88 14.19
N ALA A 339 15.19 -13.12 12.96
CA ALA A 339 13.99 -12.46 12.41
C ALA A 339 12.69 -12.78 13.17
N SER A 340 12.58 -13.94 13.83
CA SER A 340 11.42 -14.32 14.65
C SER A 340 11.19 -13.38 15.82
N PHE A 341 12.25 -12.78 16.36
CA PHE A 341 12.17 -11.85 17.47
C PHE A 341 11.59 -10.49 17.03
N LEU A 342 11.68 -10.19 15.74
CA LEU A 342 11.39 -8.89 15.14
C LEU A 342 10.07 -8.89 14.35
N GLU A 343 9.20 -9.88 14.61
CA GLU A 343 7.92 -10.02 13.93
C GLU A 343 7.03 -8.78 14.16
N GLY A 344 6.60 -8.16 13.06
CA GLY A 344 5.80 -6.95 13.07
C GLY A 344 6.54 -5.69 13.55
N ALA A 345 7.89 -5.72 13.66
CA ALA A 345 8.68 -4.57 14.09
C ALA A 345 8.41 -3.30 13.26
N VAL A 346 8.21 -3.45 11.94
CA VAL A 346 7.87 -2.33 11.06
C VAL A 346 6.55 -1.67 11.46
N ALA A 347 5.47 -2.45 11.59
CA ALA A 347 4.15 -1.93 12.00
C ALA A 347 4.18 -1.34 13.43
N LYS A 348 4.89 -1.99 14.35
CA LYS A 348 5.09 -1.49 15.72
C LYS A 348 5.82 -0.15 15.73
N GLY A 349 6.88 -0.01 14.95
CA GLY A 349 7.62 1.24 14.78
C GLY A 349 6.72 2.34 14.21
N ALA A 350 5.88 1.99 13.23
CA ALA A 350 4.89 2.90 12.68
C ALA A 350 3.89 3.38 13.74
N ALA A 351 3.43 2.49 14.62
CA ALA A 351 2.52 2.84 15.71
C ALA A 351 3.17 3.73 16.77
N ILE A 352 4.44 3.46 17.11
CA ILE A 352 5.24 4.33 18.00
C ILE A 352 5.36 5.72 17.40
N GLN A 353 5.75 5.82 16.12
CA GLN A 353 5.95 7.11 15.48
C GLN A 353 4.65 7.88 15.27
N ALA A 354 3.54 7.19 14.99
CA ALA A 354 2.22 7.80 14.98
C ALA A 354 1.87 8.40 16.36
N ALA A 355 2.20 7.71 17.45
CA ALA A 355 2.01 8.23 18.80
C ALA A 355 2.91 9.43 19.14
N VAL A 356 4.16 9.46 18.64
CA VAL A 356 5.05 10.63 18.76
C VAL A 356 4.44 11.85 18.07
N LEU A 357 3.95 11.68 16.84
CA LEU A 357 3.30 12.78 16.09
C LEU A 357 2.01 13.28 16.76
N LYS A 358 1.29 12.38 17.45
CA LYS A 358 0.08 12.73 18.23
C LYS A 358 0.40 13.26 19.63
N GLY A 359 1.68 13.28 20.05
CA GLY A 359 2.14 13.77 21.34
C GLY A 359 1.85 12.83 22.52
N SER A 360 1.49 11.58 22.28
CA SER A 360 1.23 10.57 23.31
C SER A 360 2.48 9.76 23.70
N ALA A 361 3.48 9.67 22.81
CA ALA A 361 4.83 9.22 23.13
C ALA A 361 5.77 10.44 23.21
N LYS A 362 6.68 10.45 24.20
CA LYS A 362 7.63 11.54 24.45
C LYS A 362 9.06 11.00 24.39
N ASP A 363 10.02 11.91 24.28
CA ASP A 363 11.46 11.62 24.36
C ASP A 363 11.99 10.71 23.23
N ILE A 364 11.34 10.76 22.06
CA ILE A 364 11.77 10.09 20.83
C ILE A 364 11.93 11.14 19.73
N LEU A 365 13.11 11.20 19.12
CA LEU A 365 13.42 12.03 17.96
C LEU A 365 13.93 11.16 16.81
N LEU A 366 13.22 11.17 15.69
CA LEU A 366 13.63 10.47 14.47
C LEU A 366 14.10 11.46 13.41
N LEU A 367 15.35 11.33 12.99
CA LEU A 367 15.97 12.08 11.89
C LEU A 367 16.11 11.13 10.69
N ASP A 368 15.13 11.20 9.78
CA ASP A 368 15.08 10.36 8.58
C ASP A 368 15.80 11.01 7.39
N VAL A 369 16.04 10.25 6.31
CA VAL A 369 16.76 10.70 5.12
C VAL A 369 16.08 10.28 3.81
N THR A 370 16.40 10.99 2.71
CA THR A 370 15.97 10.57 1.37
C THR A 370 16.81 9.41 0.82
N GLY A 371 16.19 8.48 0.10
CA GLY A 371 16.90 7.34 -0.52
C GLY A 371 17.62 7.65 -1.82
N HIS A 372 17.21 8.72 -2.53
CA HIS A 372 17.74 9.07 -3.85
C HIS A 372 18.18 10.53 -3.91
N SER A 373 19.15 10.80 -4.80
CA SER A 373 19.50 12.17 -5.14
C SER A 373 18.43 12.78 -6.05
N LEU A 374 18.16 14.07 -5.88
CA LEU A 374 17.22 14.84 -6.68
C LEU A 374 17.97 15.93 -7.42
N GLY A 375 17.70 16.08 -8.71
CA GLY A 375 18.39 17.03 -9.56
C GLY A 375 17.58 17.47 -10.77
N ILE A 376 18.25 18.22 -11.64
CA ILE A 376 17.70 18.63 -12.94
C ILE A 376 18.63 18.22 -14.08
N GLU A 377 18.06 18.04 -15.26
CA GLU A 377 18.84 17.92 -16.48
C GLU A 377 19.45 19.26 -16.86
N THR A 378 20.75 19.29 -17.13
CA THR A 378 21.45 20.45 -17.69
C THR A 378 22.19 20.09 -18.97
N LYS A 379 22.72 21.13 -19.62
CA LYS A 379 23.50 21.11 -20.85
C LYS A 379 24.47 19.93 -20.90
N GLY A 380 24.34 19.13 -21.96
CA GLY A 380 25.10 17.90 -22.16
C GLY A 380 24.36 16.63 -21.71
N GLY A 381 23.09 16.73 -21.30
CA GLY A 381 22.27 15.60 -20.88
C GLY A 381 22.76 14.99 -19.56
N VAL A 382 23.34 15.83 -18.70
CA VAL A 382 23.89 15.43 -17.40
C VAL A 382 22.92 15.82 -16.29
N MET A 383 22.90 15.02 -15.23
CA MET A 383 22.14 15.33 -14.03
C MET A 383 22.97 16.27 -13.15
N THR A 384 22.42 17.46 -12.86
CA THR A 384 22.95 18.33 -11.82
C THR A 384 22.12 18.12 -10.56
N LYS A 385 22.74 17.53 -9.53
CA LYS A 385 22.10 17.28 -8.24
C LYS A 385 21.91 18.58 -7.45
N LEU A 386 20.74 18.71 -6.82
CA LEU A 386 20.39 19.80 -5.90
C LEU A 386 20.26 19.26 -4.46
N ILE A 387 19.75 18.04 -4.31
CA ILE A 387 19.69 17.32 -3.04
C ILE A 387 20.40 15.98 -3.25
N GLU A 388 21.38 15.68 -2.41
CA GLU A 388 22.08 14.38 -2.45
C GLU A 388 21.25 13.31 -1.74
N ARG A 389 21.39 12.05 -2.17
CA ARG A 389 20.86 10.91 -1.42
C ARG A 389 21.38 10.94 0.03
N ASN A 390 20.58 10.42 0.94
CA ASN A 390 20.79 10.46 2.38
C ASN A 390 20.77 11.87 3.02
N ALA A 391 20.30 12.90 2.31
CA ALA A 391 19.99 14.19 2.94
C ALA A 391 18.84 14.05 3.94
N THR A 392 18.97 14.66 5.12
CA THR A 392 17.97 14.63 6.19
C THR A 392 16.65 15.28 5.76
N LEU A 393 15.54 14.65 6.14
CA LEU A 393 14.17 15.12 5.86
C LEU A 393 13.57 15.90 7.05
N PRO A 394 12.80 16.97 6.80
CA PRO A 394 12.57 17.62 5.50
C PRO A 394 13.81 18.41 5.03
N HIS A 395 13.91 18.66 3.72
CA HIS A 395 15.05 19.35 3.11
C HIS A 395 14.61 20.37 2.06
N ARG A 396 15.18 21.58 2.08
CA ARG A 396 14.90 22.62 1.09
C ARG A 396 16.18 23.24 0.55
N THR A 397 16.32 23.26 -0.78
CA THR A 397 17.46 23.87 -1.47
C THR A 397 17.00 24.72 -2.64
N THR A 398 17.56 25.92 -2.78
CA THR A 398 17.37 26.81 -3.94
C THR A 398 18.70 27.00 -4.65
N LYS A 399 18.71 26.86 -5.97
CA LYS A 399 19.90 27.07 -6.79
C LYS A 399 19.54 27.86 -8.05
N SER A 400 20.37 28.86 -8.35
CA SER A 400 20.25 29.69 -9.55
C SER A 400 21.07 29.09 -10.69
N PHE A 401 20.47 29.06 -11.86
CA PHE A 401 21.03 28.62 -13.14
C PHE A 401 20.87 29.73 -14.16
N LEU A 402 21.58 29.64 -15.27
CA LEU A 402 21.35 30.50 -16.43
C LEU A 402 20.47 29.77 -17.44
N LEU A 403 19.64 30.50 -18.19
CA LEU A 403 18.84 29.90 -19.26
C LEU A 403 19.71 29.15 -20.29
N SER A 404 20.96 29.60 -20.49
CA SER A 404 21.96 28.94 -21.32
C SER A 404 22.42 27.56 -20.81
N ASP A 405 22.18 27.23 -19.53
CA ASP A 405 22.47 25.92 -18.94
C ASP A 405 21.48 24.84 -19.39
N PHE A 406 20.37 25.19 -20.03
CA PHE A 406 19.30 24.26 -20.43
C PHE A 406 19.25 23.96 -21.95
N HIS A 407 20.20 24.46 -22.74
CA HIS A 407 20.40 24.09 -24.16
C HIS A 407 19.15 23.86 -25.03
N GLY A 408 18.41 24.93 -25.34
CA GLY A 408 17.26 24.85 -26.26
C GLY A 408 16.08 24.05 -25.69
N ALA A 409 16.14 23.63 -24.42
CA ALA A 409 15.02 23.01 -23.74
C ALA A 409 13.90 24.03 -23.54
N SER A 410 12.71 23.61 -23.92
CA SER A 410 11.47 24.31 -23.59
C SER A 410 11.03 24.08 -22.15
N GLU A 411 11.75 23.27 -21.37
CA GLU A 411 11.33 22.77 -20.05
C GLU A 411 12.53 22.55 -19.11
N VAL A 412 12.32 22.65 -17.80
CA VAL A 412 13.25 22.16 -16.77
C VAL A 412 12.85 20.73 -16.40
N VAL A 413 13.70 19.76 -16.74
CA VAL A 413 13.45 18.34 -16.44
C VAL A 413 13.97 18.02 -15.06
N VAL A 414 13.07 17.58 -14.17
CA VAL A 414 13.34 17.16 -12.79
C VAL A 414 13.58 15.66 -12.76
N LEU A 415 14.66 15.26 -12.09
CA LEU A 415 15.18 13.90 -12.10
C LEU A 415 15.39 13.37 -10.68
N GLU A 416 15.21 12.06 -10.51
CA GLU A 416 15.55 11.31 -9.31
C GLU A 416 16.46 10.13 -9.66
N GLY A 417 17.58 10.02 -8.95
CA GLY A 417 18.57 8.95 -9.13
C GLY A 417 20.02 9.42 -9.00
N ASP A 418 20.96 8.48 -9.06
CA ASP A 418 22.39 8.73 -8.82
C ASP A 418 23.28 8.59 -10.06
N ARG A 419 22.69 8.42 -11.25
CA ARG A 419 23.46 8.29 -12.49
C ARG A 419 23.89 9.66 -13.00
N ALA A 420 25.11 9.75 -13.55
CA ALA A 420 25.65 11.02 -14.03
C ALA A 420 24.89 11.60 -15.24
N PHE A 421 24.33 10.75 -16.11
CA PHE A 421 23.56 11.18 -17.28
C PHE A 421 22.07 11.14 -17.00
N ALA A 422 21.36 12.21 -17.37
CA ALA A 422 19.93 12.39 -17.13
C ALA A 422 19.07 11.22 -17.62
N ARG A 423 19.36 10.72 -18.83
CA ARG A 423 18.63 9.59 -19.47
C ARG A 423 18.66 8.26 -18.69
N TYR A 424 19.51 8.13 -17.69
CA TYR A 424 19.62 6.91 -16.86
C TYR A 424 19.03 7.11 -15.46
N ASN A 425 18.42 8.27 -15.20
CA ASN A 425 17.67 8.56 -13.98
C ASN A 425 16.18 8.61 -14.30
N GLN A 426 15.37 8.54 -13.25
CA GLN A 426 13.93 8.64 -13.38
C GLN A 426 13.54 10.09 -13.59
N THR A 427 12.82 10.38 -14.68
CA THR A 427 12.15 11.68 -14.83
C THR A 427 10.95 11.73 -13.90
N LEU A 428 10.90 12.74 -13.03
CA LEU A 428 9.77 12.98 -12.14
C LEU A 428 8.77 13.95 -12.77
N ALA A 429 9.28 15.06 -13.30
CA ALA A 429 8.46 16.10 -13.89
C ALA A 429 9.25 16.86 -14.96
N ALA A 430 8.52 17.54 -15.84
CA ALA A 430 9.09 18.51 -16.75
C ALA A 430 8.30 19.82 -16.60
N VAL A 431 8.99 20.89 -16.21
CA VAL A 431 8.38 22.20 -15.95
C VAL A 431 8.52 23.04 -17.22
N PRO A 432 7.44 23.25 -17.99
CA PRO A 432 7.55 24.00 -19.23
C PRO A 432 7.89 25.47 -18.98
N LEU A 433 8.94 25.92 -19.64
CA LEU A 433 9.38 27.31 -19.75
C LEU A 433 8.55 28.10 -20.79
N ALA A 434 7.48 27.51 -21.33
CA ALA A 434 6.71 28.00 -22.49
C ALA A 434 5.88 29.28 -22.25
N ARG A 435 5.77 29.78 -21.01
CA ARG A 435 5.07 31.04 -20.71
C ARG A 435 6.01 32.23 -20.46
N LEU A 436 7.28 32.07 -20.78
CA LEU A 436 8.26 33.12 -20.60
C LEU A 436 8.13 34.23 -21.67
N PRO A 437 8.46 35.49 -21.33
CA PRO A 437 8.53 36.58 -22.29
C PRO A 437 9.45 36.22 -23.48
N THR A 438 9.09 36.64 -24.69
CA THR A 438 9.85 36.33 -25.93
C THR A 438 11.21 37.03 -26.03
N ASN A 439 11.60 37.81 -25.02
CA ASN A 439 12.82 38.62 -24.99
C ASN A 439 13.86 38.18 -23.93
N LEU A 440 13.81 36.92 -23.47
CA LEU A 440 14.83 36.39 -22.56
C LEU A 440 16.09 35.97 -23.33
N ASP A 441 17.26 36.35 -22.80
CA ASP A 441 18.57 35.95 -23.32
C ASP A 441 19.19 34.81 -22.49
N GLY A 442 20.31 34.26 -22.95
CA GLY A 442 21.00 33.15 -22.27
C GLY A 442 21.55 33.46 -20.88
N GLU A 443 21.60 34.75 -20.51
CA GLU A 443 22.03 35.25 -19.19
C GLU A 443 20.86 35.40 -18.21
N THR A 444 19.63 35.14 -18.67
CA THR A 444 18.46 35.18 -17.82
C THR A 444 18.57 34.13 -16.70
N SER A 445 18.40 34.56 -15.45
CA SER A 445 18.40 33.69 -14.28
C SER A 445 17.17 32.77 -14.26
N VAL A 446 17.42 31.50 -13.93
CA VAL A 446 16.44 30.45 -13.65
C VAL A 446 16.71 29.95 -12.24
N GLU A 447 15.86 30.30 -11.28
CA GLU A 447 15.96 29.79 -9.91
C GLU A 447 15.10 28.56 -9.75
N VAL A 448 15.73 27.45 -9.34
CA VAL A 448 15.05 26.20 -9.08
C VAL A 448 15.10 25.93 -7.58
N THR A 449 13.92 25.77 -6.97
CA THR A 449 13.77 25.42 -5.56
C THR A 449 13.20 24.01 -5.45
N PHE A 450 13.92 23.14 -4.74
CA PHE A 450 13.47 21.81 -4.36
C PHE A 450 13.09 21.84 -2.88
N ASP A 451 11.86 21.40 -2.59
CA ASP A 451 11.31 21.32 -1.25
C ASP A 451 10.82 19.88 -1.02
N LEU A 452 11.59 19.13 -0.26
CA LEU A 452 11.36 17.73 0.06
C LEU A 452 10.78 17.64 1.46
N ASP A 453 9.53 17.20 1.57
CA ASP A 453 8.82 17.19 2.84
C ASP A 453 9.23 16.03 3.78
N ALA A 454 8.57 15.92 4.92
CA ALA A 454 8.85 14.87 5.91
C ALA A 454 8.44 13.45 5.48
N ASN A 455 7.71 13.30 4.37
CA ASN A 455 7.33 12.05 3.73
C ASN A 455 8.30 11.66 2.61
N GLY A 456 9.23 12.56 2.23
CA GLY A 456 10.10 12.39 1.08
C GLY A 456 9.39 12.67 -0.25
N ILE A 457 8.35 13.49 -0.26
CA ILE A 457 7.63 13.92 -1.47
C ILE A 457 8.19 15.27 -1.94
N LEU A 458 8.59 15.32 -3.21
CA LEU A 458 9.25 16.49 -3.79
C LEU A 458 8.24 17.51 -4.34
N ASN A 459 8.36 18.75 -3.89
CA ASN A 459 7.76 19.92 -4.52
C ASN A 459 8.84 20.75 -5.20
N VAL A 460 8.57 21.21 -6.42
CA VAL A 460 9.51 22.02 -7.21
C VAL A 460 8.89 23.38 -7.51
N ALA A 461 9.70 24.42 -7.41
CA ALA A 461 9.32 25.74 -7.90
C ALA A 461 10.41 26.25 -8.85
N VAL A 462 10.00 26.77 -10.00
CA VAL A 462 10.89 27.32 -11.01
C VAL A 462 10.52 28.78 -11.26
N ASN A 463 11.44 29.68 -10.93
CA ASN A 463 11.28 31.12 -11.15
C ASN A 463 12.25 31.55 -12.26
N VAL A 464 11.80 32.39 -13.17
CA VAL A 464 12.62 32.83 -14.31
C VAL A 464 12.52 34.34 -14.49
N GLY A 465 13.67 35.01 -14.63
CA GLY A 465 13.77 36.47 -14.80
C GLY A 465 14.11 37.22 -13.52
N ALA A 466 14.03 38.56 -13.56
CA ALA A 466 14.17 39.41 -12.38
C ALA A 466 12.93 39.28 -11.48
N GLU A 467 13.13 39.33 -10.15
CA GLU A 467 12.15 39.05 -9.09
C GLU A 467 10.69 39.34 -9.49
N GLY A 468 9.84 38.30 -9.58
CA GLY A 468 8.38 38.47 -9.60
C GLY A 468 7.55 37.58 -10.53
N VAL A 469 8.14 36.87 -11.50
CA VAL A 469 7.40 35.88 -12.34
C VAL A 469 7.71 34.46 -11.84
N SER A 470 6.93 34.03 -10.86
CA SER A 470 7.04 32.70 -10.25
C SER A 470 6.12 31.69 -10.94
N GLN A 471 6.68 30.57 -11.39
CA GLN A 471 5.90 29.38 -11.75
C GLN A 471 6.24 28.25 -10.79
N SER A 472 5.39 28.10 -9.77
CA SER A 472 5.44 26.91 -8.92
C SER A 472 4.78 25.76 -9.66
N VAL A 473 5.51 24.67 -9.86
CA VAL A 473 4.98 23.44 -10.46
C VAL A 473 5.34 22.32 -9.52
N ASN A 474 4.37 21.83 -8.74
CA ASN A 474 4.57 20.61 -7.97
C ASN A 474 5.01 19.53 -8.96
N ALA A 475 6.14 18.87 -8.66
CA ALA A 475 6.63 17.78 -9.47
C ALA A 475 5.77 16.54 -9.18
N THR A 476 4.47 16.63 -9.49
CA THR A 476 3.61 15.46 -9.52
C THR A 476 4.08 14.60 -10.68
N SER A 477 4.43 13.35 -10.36
CA SER A 477 4.74 12.36 -11.38
C SER A 477 3.60 12.31 -12.40
N GLN A 478 3.90 11.94 -13.65
CA GLN A 478 2.87 11.73 -14.68
C GLN A 478 1.82 10.67 -14.28
N VAL A 479 2.04 9.97 -13.17
CA VAL A 479 1.28 8.82 -12.67
C VAL A 479 0.40 9.18 -11.46
N CYS A 480 0.46 10.43 -10.97
CA CYS A 480 -0.38 10.88 -9.86
C CYS A 480 -1.85 11.00 -10.26
N LEU A 481 -2.74 10.68 -9.33
CA LEU A 481 -4.18 10.79 -9.51
C LEU A 481 -4.63 12.23 -9.36
N SER A 482 -5.55 12.68 -10.23
CA SER A 482 -6.23 13.95 -10.03
C SER A 482 -7.13 13.90 -8.80
N GLY A 483 -7.44 15.08 -8.23
CA GLY A 483 -8.42 15.18 -7.15
C GLY A 483 -9.73 14.48 -7.50
N ASP A 484 -10.28 14.71 -8.69
CA ASP A 484 -11.53 14.08 -9.13
C ASP A 484 -11.44 12.55 -9.25
N GLU A 485 -10.27 12.01 -9.60
CA GLU A 485 -10.04 10.55 -9.61
C GLU A 485 -10.00 9.99 -8.20
N LEU A 486 -9.27 10.62 -7.28
CA LEU A 486 -9.20 10.22 -5.88
C LEU A 486 -10.60 10.19 -5.24
N HIS A 487 -11.40 11.23 -5.45
CA HIS A 487 -12.78 11.29 -4.92
C HIS A 487 -13.66 10.17 -5.48
N ARG A 488 -13.61 9.93 -6.80
CA ARG A 488 -14.37 8.85 -7.45
C ARG A 488 -13.95 7.47 -6.94
N MET A 489 -12.65 7.23 -6.79
CA MET A 489 -12.12 5.96 -6.28
C MET A 489 -12.49 5.73 -4.82
N ARG A 490 -12.42 6.76 -3.98
CA ARG A 490 -12.87 6.69 -2.57
C ARG A 490 -14.37 6.35 -2.48
N ALA A 491 -15.21 7.05 -3.24
CA ALA A 491 -16.66 6.78 -3.28
C ALA A 491 -16.96 5.33 -3.71
N LYS A 492 -16.26 4.83 -4.75
CA LYS A 492 -16.37 3.44 -5.22
C LYS A 492 -15.97 2.44 -4.13
N ALA A 493 -14.86 2.69 -3.42
CA ALA A 493 -14.38 1.82 -2.35
C ALA A 493 -15.35 1.76 -1.16
N ILE A 494 -15.94 2.91 -0.79
CA ILE A 494 -16.98 3.01 0.26
C ILE A 494 -18.22 2.21 -0.13
N ALA A 495 -18.73 2.38 -1.36
CA ALA A 495 -19.92 1.69 -1.83
C ALA A 495 -19.77 0.16 -1.79
N GLN A 496 -18.61 -0.36 -2.21
CA GLN A 496 -18.31 -1.79 -2.19
C GLN A 496 -18.19 -2.34 -0.77
N THR A 497 -17.52 -1.62 0.13
CA THR A 497 -17.42 -1.98 1.55
C THR A 497 -18.80 -2.08 2.20
N GLY A 498 -19.67 -1.10 1.93
CA GLY A 498 -21.05 -1.10 2.42
C GLY A 498 -21.85 -2.30 1.91
N GLN A 499 -21.68 -2.67 0.63
CA GLN A 499 -22.31 -3.87 0.06
C GLN A 499 -21.82 -5.15 0.75
N GLN A 500 -20.52 -5.30 0.99
CA GLN A 500 -19.95 -6.48 1.64
C GLN A 500 -20.45 -6.65 3.09
N ARG A 501 -20.42 -5.57 3.89
CA ARG A 501 -20.95 -5.58 5.27
C ARG A 501 -22.43 -5.98 5.31
N ARG A 502 -23.22 -5.59 4.30
CA ARG A 502 -24.62 -6.03 4.20
C ARG A 502 -24.70 -7.54 4.00
N VAL A 503 -23.94 -8.11 3.08
CA VAL A 503 -23.94 -9.56 2.80
C VAL A 503 -23.52 -10.36 4.04
N GLU A 504 -22.50 -9.91 4.77
CA GLU A 504 -22.01 -10.56 5.99
C GLU A 504 -23.04 -10.48 7.13
N ALA A 505 -23.60 -9.30 7.39
CA ALA A 505 -24.66 -9.13 8.40
C ALA A 505 -25.90 -9.97 8.10
N HIS A 506 -26.20 -10.21 6.81
CA HIS A 506 -27.27 -11.11 6.38
C HIS A 506 -26.96 -12.59 6.59
N SER A 507 -25.68 -12.97 6.51
CA SER A 507 -25.22 -14.36 6.69
C SER A 507 -25.15 -14.78 8.17
N ILE A 508 -24.87 -13.83 9.07
CA ILE A 508 -24.72 -14.07 10.52
C ILE A 508 -26.08 -14.22 11.24
N LYS A 509 -27.16 -13.61 10.73
CA LYS A 509 -28.48 -13.59 11.40
C LYS A 509 -29.33 -14.87 11.23
N GLY A 510 -28.80 -15.95 10.65
CA GLY A 510 -29.50 -17.23 10.48
C GLY A 510 -30.65 -17.18 9.45
N THR A 511 -31.19 -18.35 9.09
CA THR A 511 -32.30 -18.46 8.13
C THR A 511 -33.56 -17.79 8.69
N PRO A 512 -34.15 -16.79 8.00
CA PRO A 512 -35.30 -16.05 8.54
C PRO A 512 -36.49 -16.97 8.80
N SER A 513 -37.30 -16.65 9.80
CA SER A 513 -38.59 -17.32 9.97
C SER A 513 -39.47 -17.04 8.75
N LEU A 514 -40.41 -17.94 8.43
CA LEU A 514 -41.29 -17.79 7.26
C LEU A 514 -42.06 -16.45 7.30
N GLY A 515 -42.43 -15.96 8.49
CA GLY A 515 -43.12 -14.67 8.67
C GLY A 515 -42.25 -13.44 8.38
N GLU A 516 -40.97 -13.48 8.75
CA GLU A 516 -40.00 -12.42 8.46
C GLU A 516 -39.61 -12.41 6.99
N ALA A 517 -39.42 -13.58 6.38
CA ALA A 517 -39.17 -13.70 4.93
C ALA A 517 -40.36 -13.15 4.11
N THR A 518 -41.59 -13.40 4.57
CA THR A 518 -42.81 -12.86 3.94
C THR A 518 -42.88 -11.35 4.06
N SER A 519 -42.63 -10.79 5.26
CA SER A 519 -42.68 -9.34 5.49
C SER A 519 -41.58 -8.60 4.72
N PHE A 520 -40.37 -9.16 4.67
CA PHE A 520 -39.26 -8.66 3.87
C PHE A 520 -39.61 -8.66 2.37
N GLY A 521 -40.17 -9.75 1.86
CA GLY A 521 -40.58 -9.86 0.45
C GLY A 521 -41.68 -8.87 0.06
N ILE A 522 -42.63 -8.61 0.97
CA ILE A 522 -43.66 -7.59 0.78
C ILE A 522 -43.03 -6.20 0.68
N ILE A 523 -42.18 -5.81 1.65
CA ILE A 523 -41.53 -4.48 1.64
C ILE A 523 -40.67 -4.32 0.38
N LEU A 524 -39.89 -5.35 0.02
CA LEU A 524 -39.07 -5.35 -1.19
C LEU A 524 -39.92 -5.16 -2.46
N GLY A 525 -41.07 -5.84 -2.55
CA GLY A 525 -41.99 -5.73 -3.67
C GLY A 525 -42.70 -4.38 -3.80
N LEU A 526 -42.79 -3.62 -2.71
CA LEU A 526 -43.40 -2.27 -2.70
C LEU A 526 -42.43 -1.17 -3.11
N LEU A 527 -41.11 -1.41 -3.06
CA LEU A 527 -40.10 -0.40 -3.36
C LEU A 527 -40.27 0.28 -4.74
N PRO A 528 -40.56 -0.44 -5.84
CA PRO A 528 -40.74 0.21 -7.13
C PRO A 528 -41.93 1.19 -7.15
N ALA A 529 -43.01 0.87 -6.43
CA ALA A 529 -44.18 1.75 -6.34
C ALA A 529 -43.89 2.98 -5.46
N LEU A 530 -43.18 2.79 -4.34
CA LEU A 530 -42.70 3.88 -3.48
C LEU A 530 -41.79 4.84 -4.27
N ASP A 531 -40.84 4.31 -5.06
CA ASP A 531 -39.94 5.12 -5.87
C ASP A 531 -40.70 5.95 -6.91
N VAL A 532 -41.70 5.37 -7.58
CA VAL A 532 -42.54 6.07 -8.56
C VAL A 532 -43.31 7.22 -7.91
N CYS A 533 -43.92 6.98 -6.75
CA CYS A 533 -44.63 8.03 -6.01
C CYS A 533 -43.69 9.14 -5.55
N GLU A 534 -42.50 8.81 -5.05
CA GLU A 534 -41.49 9.80 -4.63
C GLU A 534 -40.98 10.64 -5.80
N LEU A 535 -40.69 10.02 -6.94
CA LEU A 535 -40.30 10.72 -8.17
C LEU A 535 -41.40 11.67 -8.68
N ALA A 536 -42.66 11.27 -8.58
CA ALA A 536 -43.80 12.12 -8.96
C ALA A 536 -43.92 13.33 -8.01
N MET A 537 -43.82 13.11 -6.70
CA MET A 537 -43.84 14.20 -5.71
C MET A 537 -42.66 15.16 -5.88
N ALA A 538 -41.46 14.66 -6.18
CA ALA A 538 -40.29 15.50 -6.47
C ALA A 538 -40.45 16.37 -7.73
N ARG A 539 -41.34 16.00 -8.65
CA ARG A 539 -41.72 16.79 -9.84
C ARG A 539 -42.90 17.74 -9.61
N GLY A 540 -43.44 17.79 -8.39
CA GLY A 540 -44.59 18.62 -8.03
C GLY A 540 -45.96 17.99 -8.32
N GLU A 541 -46.01 16.68 -8.62
CA GLU A 541 -47.25 15.94 -8.85
C GLU A 541 -47.78 15.37 -7.52
N HIS A 542 -48.53 16.19 -6.78
CA HIS A 542 -49.04 15.85 -5.44
C HIS A 542 -50.20 14.83 -5.40
N ASP A 543 -50.77 14.47 -6.56
CA ASP A 543 -51.86 13.49 -6.66
C ASP A 543 -51.46 12.08 -6.18
N GLN A 544 -50.15 11.81 -6.04
CA GLN A 544 -49.60 10.53 -5.57
C GLN A 544 -49.33 10.48 -4.06
N GLU A 545 -49.52 11.58 -3.32
CA GLU A 545 -49.16 11.67 -1.90
C GLU A 545 -50.02 10.75 -1.02
N SER A 546 -51.32 10.63 -1.32
CA SER A 546 -52.21 9.69 -0.62
C SER A 546 -51.76 8.23 -0.83
N THR A 547 -51.49 7.86 -2.08
CA THR A 547 -51.01 6.52 -2.45
C THR A 547 -49.68 6.19 -1.77
N PHE A 548 -48.77 7.18 -1.72
CA PHE A 548 -47.49 7.03 -1.05
C PHE A 548 -47.64 6.75 0.45
N ASN A 549 -48.51 7.50 1.13
CA ASN A 549 -48.78 7.31 2.55
C ASN A 549 -49.44 5.95 2.84
N ASP A 550 -50.34 5.49 1.96
CA ASP A 550 -50.94 4.16 2.07
C ASP A 550 -49.89 3.05 1.94
N LEU A 551 -48.97 3.18 0.98
CA LEU A 551 -47.86 2.23 0.78
C LEU A 551 -46.89 2.23 1.97
N LEU A 552 -46.54 3.41 2.53
CA LEU A 552 -45.74 3.50 3.76
C LEU A 552 -46.44 2.83 4.94
N GLY A 553 -47.76 3.01 5.09
CA GLY A 553 -48.54 2.33 6.11
C GLY A 553 -48.56 0.80 5.95
N VAL A 554 -48.38 0.26 4.73
CA VAL A 554 -48.13 -1.17 4.52
C VAL A 554 -46.72 -1.55 4.98
N VAL A 555 -45.71 -0.76 4.63
CA VAL A 555 -44.31 -0.99 5.08
C VAL A 555 -44.23 -1.06 6.60
N GLU A 556 -44.81 -0.11 7.32
CA GLU A 556 -44.81 -0.05 8.79
C GLU A 556 -45.53 -1.25 9.43
N ARG A 557 -46.69 -1.66 8.88
CA ARG A 557 -47.43 -2.85 9.36
C ARG A 557 -46.64 -4.15 9.23
N HIS A 558 -45.70 -4.19 8.29
CA HIS A 558 -44.78 -5.32 8.10
C HIS A 558 -43.43 -5.13 8.82
N GLY A 559 -43.39 -4.26 9.83
CA GLY A 559 -42.19 -4.00 10.64
C GLY A 559 -41.09 -3.25 9.87
N GLY A 560 -41.47 -2.60 8.76
CA GLY A 560 -40.59 -1.80 7.96
C GLY A 560 -40.41 -0.39 8.51
N SER A 561 -39.23 0.19 8.34
CA SER A 561 -38.98 1.61 8.63
C SER A 561 -38.11 2.22 7.55
N ARG A 562 -38.37 3.49 7.25
CA ARG A 562 -37.70 4.25 6.21
C ARG A 562 -36.41 4.89 6.75
N ILE A 563 -35.38 4.94 5.91
CA ILE A 563 -34.10 5.60 6.14
C ILE A 563 -34.09 6.82 5.22
N ASN A 564 -34.34 8.01 5.76
CA ASN A 564 -34.56 9.23 4.97
C ASN A 564 -34.15 10.51 5.72
N GLU A 565 -33.13 10.43 6.56
CA GLU A 565 -32.71 11.57 7.38
C GLU A 565 -31.38 12.12 6.87
N ALA A 566 -31.35 13.42 6.54
CA ALA A 566 -30.12 14.14 6.23
C ALA A 566 -29.57 14.82 7.50
N GLY A 567 -28.28 15.12 7.53
CA GLY A 567 -27.58 15.68 8.70
C GLY A 567 -27.19 14.65 9.76
N VAL A 568 -27.49 13.37 9.54
CA VAL A 568 -27.04 12.26 10.41
C VAL A 568 -25.66 11.76 9.98
N PRO A 569 -24.88 11.13 10.88
CA PRO A 569 -23.63 10.48 10.52
C PRO A 569 -23.83 9.47 9.38
N PHE A 570 -22.90 9.47 8.43
CA PHE A 570 -22.88 8.48 7.36
C PHE A 570 -22.59 7.09 7.94
N ASP A 571 -23.62 6.24 7.96
CA ASP A 571 -23.51 4.83 8.26
C ASP A 571 -23.52 3.96 6.97
N PRO A 572 -22.39 3.35 6.54
CA PRO A 572 -22.31 2.54 5.32
C PRO A 572 -23.15 1.25 5.39
N THR A 573 -23.61 0.83 6.58
CA THR A 573 -24.48 -0.34 6.73
C THR A 573 -25.90 -0.06 6.23
N ILE A 574 -26.35 1.20 6.25
CA ILE A 574 -27.71 1.61 5.84
C ILE A 574 -27.74 2.70 4.75
N HIS A 575 -26.60 3.31 4.43
CA HIS A 575 -26.45 4.32 3.38
C HIS A 575 -25.53 3.83 2.26
N GLU A 576 -25.83 4.26 1.03
CA GLU A 576 -25.06 4.03 -0.19
C GLU A 576 -24.67 5.39 -0.77
N ALA A 577 -23.40 5.77 -0.58
CA ALA A 577 -22.87 7.02 -1.09
C ALA A 577 -22.65 6.95 -2.60
N VAL A 578 -23.19 7.91 -3.34
CA VAL A 578 -22.92 8.06 -4.79
C VAL A 578 -22.09 9.28 -5.12
N ASP A 579 -21.89 10.16 -4.15
CA ASP A 579 -21.16 11.41 -4.28
C ASP A 579 -20.61 11.83 -2.92
N TYR A 580 -19.45 12.48 -2.90
CA TYR A 580 -18.78 12.96 -1.68
C TYR A 580 -18.26 14.39 -1.87
N THR A 581 -18.68 15.30 -1.01
CA THR A 581 -18.18 16.68 -0.99
C THR A 581 -17.19 16.88 0.16
N PRO A 582 -15.92 17.22 -0.10
CA PRO A 582 -14.94 17.42 0.95
C PRO A 582 -15.25 18.66 1.81
N GLY A 583 -15.23 18.48 3.13
CA GLY A 583 -15.29 19.49 4.19
C GLY A 583 -13.90 19.88 4.68
N GLN A 584 -13.82 20.55 5.84
CA GLN A 584 -12.51 20.85 6.45
C GLN A 584 -11.93 19.60 7.13
N HIS A 585 -10.61 19.41 7.05
CA HIS A 585 -9.92 18.23 7.60
C HIS A 585 -10.37 17.90 9.04
N GLY A 586 -10.93 16.69 9.22
CA GLY A 586 -11.31 16.15 10.54
C GLY A 586 -12.80 16.26 10.90
N GLU A 587 -13.67 16.68 9.99
CA GLU A 587 -15.12 16.63 10.20
C GLU A 587 -15.69 15.20 10.04
N GLN A 588 -16.72 14.89 10.82
CA GLN A 588 -17.40 13.60 10.75
C GLN A 588 -18.25 13.54 9.48
N GLU A 589 -18.12 12.46 8.69
CA GLU A 589 -18.90 12.28 7.46
C GLU A 589 -20.41 12.27 7.79
N ILE A 590 -21.17 13.17 7.18
CA ILE A 590 -22.62 13.29 7.35
C ILE A 590 -23.34 13.07 6.02
N VAL A 591 -24.59 12.60 6.11
CA VAL A 591 -25.52 12.54 4.98
C VAL A 591 -25.93 13.97 4.61
N ALA A 592 -25.32 14.54 3.57
CA ALA A 592 -25.64 15.88 3.08
C ALA A 592 -27.01 15.92 2.38
N GLU A 593 -27.30 14.89 1.58
CA GLU A 593 -28.54 14.81 0.80
C GLU A 593 -28.99 13.35 0.68
N ILE A 594 -30.29 13.10 0.87
CA ILE A 594 -30.90 11.80 0.53
C ILE A 594 -31.39 11.89 -0.92
N LEU A 595 -30.75 11.15 -1.82
CA LEU A 595 -31.14 11.07 -3.23
C LEU A 595 -32.23 10.03 -3.45
N ARG A 596 -32.21 8.95 -2.65
CA ARG A 596 -33.28 7.95 -2.61
C ARG A 596 -33.38 7.37 -1.20
N PRO A 597 -34.59 7.28 -0.61
CA PRO A 597 -34.78 6.67 0.70
C PRO A 597 -34.45 5.18 0.74
N GLY A 598 -33.90 4.76 1.86
CA GLY A 598 -33.69 3.36 2.22
C GLY A 598 -34.84 2.81 3.05
N TYR A 599 -34.85 1.49 3.24
CA TYR A 599 -35.84 0.77 4.02
C TYR A 599 -35.17 -0.39 4.76
N LYS A 600 -35.56 -0.59 6.01
CA LYS A 600 -35.23 -1.78 6.82
C LYS A 600 -36.51 -2.48 7.27
N CYS A 601 -36.45 -3.77 7.56
CA CYS A 601 -37.50 -4.59 8.17
C CYS A 601 -36.91 -5.15 9.48
N GLY A 602 -37.38 -4.65 10.63
CA GLY A 602 -36.68 -4.82 11.90
C GLY A 602 -35.23 -4.33 11.82
N ASP A 603 -34.27 -5.17 12.18
CA ASP A 603 -32.83 -4.88 12.11
C ASP A 603 -32.19 -5.32 10.78
N ARG A 604 -32.99 -5.65 9.76
CA ARG A 604 -32.51 -6.13 8.47
C ARG A 604 -32.72 -5.08 7.40
N LEU A 605 -31.66 -4.72 6.70
CA LEU A 605 -31.75 -3.79 5.59
C LEU A 605 -32.49 -4.43 4.40
N VAL A 606 -33.54 -3.78 3.91
CA VAL A 606 -34.24 -4.14 2.68
C VAL A 606 -33.59 -3.43 1.48
N ARG A 607 -33.31 -2.13 1.63
CA ARG A 607 -32.59 -1.29 0.67
C ARG A 607 -31.90 -0.15 1.40
N ALA A 608 -30.67 0.19 1.03
CA ALA A 608 -30.00 1.37 1.59
C ALA A 608 -30.58 2.68 1.05
N ALA A 609 -30.42 3.76 1.81
CA ALA A 609 -30.67 5.08 1.28
C ALA A 609 -29.51 5.48 0.37
N LEU A 610 -29.81 5.92 -0.83
CA LEU A 610 -28.84 6.50 -1.75
C LEU A 610 -28.58 7.95 -1.31
N VAL A 611 -27.33 8.30 -1.05
CA VAL A 611 -26.99 9.57 -0.42
C VAL A 611 -25.83 10.29 -1.10
N ARG A 612 -25.82 11.62 -0.96
CA ARG A 612 -24.59 12.40 -1.03
C ARG A 612 -24.04 12.58 0.37
N VAL A 613 -22.74 12.38 0.51
CA VAL A 613 -22.02 12.53 1.77
C VAL A 613 -21.22 13.82 1.72
N SER A 614 -21.12 14.51 2.86
CA SER A 614 -20.17 15.60 3.04
C SER A 614 -19.35 15.36 4.29
N GLY A 615 -18.05 15.67 4.27
CA GLY A 615 -17.18 15.48 5.44
C GLY A 615 -15.77 15.96 5.20
#